data_AF-A0A356QJ79-F1
#
_entry.id   AF-A0A356QJ79-F1
#
_cell.length_a   1.000
_cell.length_b   1.000
_cell.length_c   1.000
_cell.angle_alpha   90.00
_cell.angle_beta   90.00
_cell.angle_gamma   90.00
#
_symmetry.space_group_name_H-M   'P 1'
#
loop_
_entity.id
_entity.type
_entity.pdbx_description
1 polymer ?
#
loop_
_entity_poly.entity_id
_entity_poly.type
_entity_poly.pdbx_seq_one_letter_code
_entity_poly.pdbx_strand_id
1 'polypeptide(L)' 'MKTTTTLITASVCTTALAWSASPLADDDFITLASTTSTENSGLFDAIIPTFTEATGIDVRVVAVGTGQAFE' A
#
# COMPACT_ATOMS: atom_id res chain seq x y z
N MET A 1 -7.24 -28.98 40.85
CA MET A 1 -7.51 -27.53 40.77
C MET A 1 -6.38 -26.77 40.09
N LYS A 2 -5.10 -26.97 40.46
CA LYS A 2 -3.94 -26.27 39.84
C LYS A 2 -3.77 -26.54 38.33
N THR A 3 -3.95 -27.78 37.88
CA THR A 3 -3.79 -28.18 36.46
C THR A 3 -4.84 -27.59 35.52
N THR A 4 -6.08 -27.41 36.00
CA THR A 4 -7.16 -26.80 35.21
C THR A 4 -6.93 -25.30 35.02
N THR A 5 -6.43 -24.60 36.05
CA THR A 5 -6.07 -23.17 35.94
C THR A 5 -4.91 -22.96 34.97
N THR A 6 -3.89 -23.81 34.97
CA THR A 6 -2.75 -23.73 34.02
C THR A 6 -3.18 -23.95 32.57
N LEU A 7 -4.13 -24.87 32.30
CA LEU A 7 -4.66 -25.09 30.95
C LEU A 7 -5.49 -23.91 30.43
N ILE A 8 -6.25 -23.25 31.30
CA ILE A 8 -7.02 -22.06 30.94
C ILE A 8 -6.07 -20.89 30.63
N THR A 9 -5.03 -20.67 31.45
CA THR A 9 -4.03 -19.62 31.18
C THR A 9 -3.24 -19.88 29.90
N ALA A 10 -2.89 -21.13 29.61
CA ALA A 10 -2.22 -21.50 28.36
C ALA A 10 -3.12 -21.28 27.13
N SER A 11 -4.42 -21.58 27.23
CA SER A 11 -5.39 -21.36 26.16
C SER A 11 -5.71 -19.88 25.91
N VAL A 12 -5.64 -19.05 26.94
CA VAL A 12 -5.80 -17.59 26.81
C VAL A 12 -4.57 -16.96 26.17
N CYS A 13 -3.36 -17.47 26.46
CA CYS A 13 -2.15 -17.01 25.79
C CYS A 13 -2.12 -17.37 24.29
N THR A 14 -2.54 -18.57 23.89
CA THR A 14 -2.51 -18.96 22.46
C THR A 14 -3.53 -18.22 21.61
N THR A 15 -4.68 -17.86 22.17
CA THR A 15 -5.70 -17.07 21.47
C THR A 15 -5.31 -15.59 21.33
N ALA A 16 -4.52 -15.04 22.26
CA ALA A 16 -4.00 -13.67 22.18
C ALA A 16 -2.97 -13.48 21.04
N LEU A 17 -2.13 -14.49 20.77
CA LEU A 17 -1.14 -14.40 19.70
C LEU A 17 -1.77 -14.47 18.30
N ALA A 18 -2.91 -15.16 18.13
CA ALA A 18 -3.58 -15.28 16.84
C ALA A 18 -4.25 -13.98 16.38
N TRP A 19 -4.61 -13.09 17.32
CA TRP A 19 -5.27 -11.81 17.00
C TRP A 19 -4.30 -10.73 16.51
N SER A 20 -2.99 -10.94 16.66
CA SER A 20 -1.97 -9.94 16.34
C SER A 20 -1.49 -10.01 14.88
N ALA A 21 -1.95 -10.99 14.10
CA ALA A 21 -1.63 -11.13 12.69
C ALA A 21 -2.51 -10.17 11.87
N SER A 22 -2.22 -8.87 11.96
CA SER A 22 -2.71 -7.91 10.97
C SER A 22 -1.99 -8.20 9.65
N PRO A 23 -2.69 -8.40 8.52
CA PRO A 23 -2.01 -8.44 7.24
C PRO A 23 -1.32 -7.11 7.03
N LEU A 24 0.01 -7.13 6.91
CA LEU A 24 0.79 -6.02 6.35
C LEU A 24 0.47 -6.00 4.85
N ALA A 25 -0.69 -5.47 4.49
CA ALA A 25 -0.97 -5.09 3.11
C ALA A 25 -0.11 -3.84 2.86
N ASP A 26 1.04 -4.04 2.24
CA ASP A 26 1.77 -2.95 1.60
C ASP A 26 0.91 -2.57 0.39
N ASP A 27 0.24 -1.42 0.44
CA ASP A 27 -0.50 -0.90 -0.71
C ASP A 27 0.52 -0.58 -1.80
N ASP A 28 0.70 -1.51 -2.75
CA ASP A 28 1.65 -1.38 -3.84
C ASP A 28 1.37 -0.09 -4.63
N PHE A 29 2.36 0.82 -4.67
CA PHE A 29 2.25 2.07 -5.41
C PHE A 29 3.48 2.33 -6.27
N ILE A 30 3.26 2.99 -7.41
CA ILE A 30 4.29 3.46 -8.32
C ILE A 30 4.39 4.98 -8.21
N THR A 31 5.60 5.49 -8.01
CA THR A 31 5.86 6.93 -8.18
C THR A 31 6.30 7.19 -9.61
N LEU A 32 5.53 7.98 -10.34
CA LEU A 32 5.81 8.36 -11.72
C LEU A 32 6.39 9.77 -11.76
N ALA A 33 7.70 9.87 -11.97
CA ALA A 33 8.34 11.14 -12.27
C ALA A 33 8.05 11.53 -13.73
N SER A 34 7.49 12.71 -13.95
CA SER A 34 7.18 13.20 -15.31
C SER A 34 7.42 14.69 -15.45
N THR A 35 7.22 15.21 -16.67
CA THR A 35 7.34 16.63 -16.97
C THR A 35 6.02 17.35 -16.76
N THR A 36 6.08 18.62 -16.35
CA THR A 36 4.88 19.46 -16.20
C THR A 36 4.08 19.63 -17.49
N SER A 37 4.70 19.52 -18.67
CA SER A 37 3.99 19.57 -19.95
C SER A 37 3.03 18.40 -20.14
N THR A 38 3.38 17.23 -19.62
CA THR A 38 2.57 16.01 -19.73
C THR A 38 1.43 16.04 -18.70
N GLU A 39 1.71 16.47 -17.47
CA GLU A 39 0.69 16.72 -16.45
C GLU A 39 -0.37 17.69 -16.94
N ASN A 40 0.05 18.87 -17.42
CA ASN A 40 -0.85 19.93 -17.89
C ASN A 40 -1.70 19.54 -19.11
N SER A 41 -1.34 18.46 -19.81
CA SER A 41 -2.14 17.96 -20.93
C SER A 41 -3.39 17.19 -20.48
N GLY A 42 -3.46 16.78 -19.21
CA GLY A 42 -4.53 15.91 -18.69
C GLY A 42 -4.37 14.44 -19.10
N LEU A 43 -3.21 14.04 -19.65
CA LEU A 43 -2.96 12.66 -20.05
C LEU A 43 -3.10 11.68 -18.89
N PHE A 44 -2.53 12.02 -17.72
CA PHE A 44 -2.51 11.14 -16.56
C PHE A 44 -3.89 10.94 -15.95
N ASP A 45 -4.71 11.99 -15.91
CA ASP A 45 -6.12 11.91 -15.51
C ASP A 45 -6.92 10.92 -16.38
N ALA A 46 -6.55 10.77 -17.65
CA ALA A 46 -7.22 9.87 -18.57
C ALA A 46 -6.76 8.40 -18.44
N ILE A 47 -5.47 8.15 -18.19
CA ILE A 47 -4.89 6.79 -18.26
C ILE A 47 -4.73 6.11 -16.90
N ILE A 48 -4.43 6.87 -15.84
CA ILE A 48 -4.15 6.30 -14.52
C ILE A 48 -5.37 5.59 -13.92
N PRO A 49 -6.61 6.10 -14.03
CA PRO A 49 -7.77 5.41 -13.47
C PRO A 49 -7.93 4.00 -14.07
N THR A 50 -7.79 3.88 -15.39
CA THR A 50 -7.89 2.59 -16.11
C THR A 50 -6.78 1.63 -15.69
N PHE A 51 -5.55 2.13 -15.54
CA PHE A 51 -4.43 1.33 -15.05
C PHE A 51 -4.64 0.84 -13.62
N THR A 52 -5.09 1.74 -12.73
CA THR A 52 -5.33 1.44 -11.31
C THR A 52 -6.46 0.42 -11.16
N GLU A 53 -7.55 0.55 -11.93
CA GLU A 53 -8.65 -0.42 -11.93
C GLU A 53 -8.20 -1.81 -12.41
N ALA A 54 -7.33 -1.87 -13.42
CA ALA A 54 -6.85 -3.13 -13.99
C ALA A 54 -5.81 -3.84 -13.12
N THR A 55 -4.99 -3.10 -12.37
CA THR A 55 -3.83 -3.65 -11.65
C THR A 55 -3.97 -3.63 -10.14
N GLY A 56 -4.82 -2.75 -9.60
CA GLY A 56 -4.91 -2.46 -8.17
C GLY A 56 -3.73 -1.63 -7.63
N ILE A 57 -2.82 -1.16 -8.49
CA ILE A 57 -1.62 -0.41 -8.09
C ILE A 57 -1.90 1.09 -8.14
N ASP A 58 -1.64 1.79 -7.05
CA ASP A 58 -1.76 3.25 -6.97
C ASP A 58 -0.62 3.94 -7.73
N VAL A 59 -0.90 5.06 -8.42
CA VAL A 59 0.10 5.81 -9.18
C VAL A 59 0.16 7.25 -8.69
N ARG A 60 1.33 7.62 -8.18
CA ARG A 60 1.61 8.97 -7.66
C ARG A 60 2.47 9.74 -8.64
N VAL A 61 1.90 10.75 -9.28
CA VAL A 61 2.63 11.55 -10.27
C VAL A 61 3.39 12.68 -9.60
N VAL A 62 4.68 12.81 -9.93
CA VAL A 62 5.53 13.92 -9.53
C VAL A 62 5.93 14.68 -10.80
N ALA A 63 5.22 15.77 -11.07
CA ALA A 63 5.46 16.62 -12.23
C ALA A 63 6.53 17.66 -11.92
N VAL A 64 7.71 17.51 -12.52
CA VAL A 64 8.85 18.42 -12.36
C VAL A 64 9.29 18.99 -13.70
N GLY A 65 10.01 20.11 -13.71
CA GLY A 65 10.58 20.64 -14.96
C GLY A 65 11.54 19.63 -15.60
N THR A 66 11.76 19.71 -16.92
CA THR A 66 12.61 18.75 -17.65
C THR A 66 14.01 18.56 -17.04
N GLY A 67 14.60 19.60 -16.45
CA GLY A 67 15.89 19.53 -15.75
C GLY A 67 15.85 18.89 -14.35
N GLN A 68 14.69 18.41 -13.88
CA GLN A 68 14.54 17.62 -12.65
C GLN A 68 13.91 16.26 -12.93
N ALA A 69 13.35 16.06 -14.14
CA ALA A 69 12.75 14.80 -14.56
C ALA A 69 13.79 13.80 -15.12
N PHE A 70 14.93 14.31 -15.62
CA PHE A 70 15.91 13.53 -16.40
C PHE A 70 17.37 13.65 -15.94
N GLU A 71 17.70 14.60 -15.05
CA GLU A 71 19.02 14.74 -14.41
C GLU A 71 18.97 14.25 -12.96
#